data_AF-A0A2Z2KFP2-F1
#
_entry.id   AF-A0A2Z2KFP2-F1
#
_cell.length_a   1.000
_cell.length_b   1.000
_cell.length_c   1.000
_cell.angle_alpha   90.00
_cell.angle_beta   90.00
_cell.angle_gamma   90.00
#
_symmetry.space_group_name_H-M   'P 1'
#
loop_
_entity.id
_entity.type
_entity.pdbx_description
1 polymer ?
#
loop_
_entity_poly.entity_id
_entity_poly.type
_entity_poly.pdbx_seq_one_letter_code
_entity_poly.pdbx_strand_id
1 'polypeptide(L)'
;MNEQERRREFQKVKSMSNSKFWSWMNFIHSRAYAKAQQHYEEAMGIVLQPKQAAAVVSKAKEIRETWDGMATITMDETEGAELKSVGG
;
A
#
# COMPACT_ATOMS: atom_id res chain seq x y z
N MET A 1 10.77 -16.45 11.92
CA MET A 1 11.67 -15.81 12.89
C MET A 1 11.77 -16.65 14.15
N ASN A 2 12.98 -16.98 14.56
CA ASN A 2 13.27 -17.60 15.87
C ASN A 2 13.20 -16.55 17.01
N GLU A 3 13.30 -17.00 18.25
CA GLU A 3 13.14 -16.12 19.42
C GLU A 3 14.21 -15.03 19.53
N GLN A 4 15.45 -15.34 19.15
CA GLN A 4 16.55 -14.39 19.17
C GLN A 4 16.34 -13.28 18.14
N GLU A 5 15.88 -13.62 16.93
CA GLU A 5 15.52 -12.67 15.88
C GLU A 5 14.37 -11.75 16.31
N ARG A 6 13.30 -12.33 16.89
CA ARG A 6 12.17 -11.53 17.41
C ARG A 6 12.63 -10.53 18.47
N ARG A 7 13.51 -10.96 19.39
CA ARG A 7 14.05 -10.09 20.44
C ARG A 7 14.93 -8.98 19.85
N ARG A 8 15.77 -9.26 18.86
CA ARG A 8 16.60 -8.26 18.18
C ARG A 8 15.76 -7.19 17.48
N GLU A 9 14.75 -7.61 16.72
CA GLU A 9 13.84 -6.66 16.07
C GLU A 9 13.07 -5.82 17.10
N PHE A 10 12.61 -6.43 18.19
CA PHE A 10 11.95 -5.70 19.27
C PHE A 10 12.85 -4.62 19.90
N GLN A 11 14.12 -4.95 20.20
CA GLN A 11 15.05 -3.95 20.73
C GLN A 11 15.35 -2.84 19.72
N LYS A 12 15.45 -3.17 18.43
CA LYS A 12 15.65 -2.20 17.35
C LYS A 12 14.48 -1.22 17.26
N VAL A 13 13.24 -1.69 17.40
CA VAL A 13 12.05 -0.82 17.42
C VAL A 13 12.09 0.12 18.63
N LYS A 14 12.42 -0.40 19.82
CA LYS A 14 12.49 0.40 21.05
C LYS A 14 13.56 1.49 21.03
N SER A 15 14.64 1.32 20.27
CA SER A 15 15.71 2.31 20.17
C SER A 15 15.47 3.39 19.11
N MET A 16 14.38 3.31 18.34
CA MET A 16 14.03 4.33 17.35
C MET A 16 13.54 5.61 18.02
N SER A 17 13.88 6.76 17.44
CA SER A 17 13.16 7.99 17.76
C SER A 17 11.73 7.91 17.22
N ASN A 18 10.81 8.69 17.78
CA ASN A 18 9.39 8.69 17.37
C ASN A 18 9.21 8.87 15.85
N SER A 19 9.92 9.84 15.24
CA SER A 19 9.87 10.07 13.79
C SER A 19 10.35 8.85 12.98
N LYS A 20 11.48 8.24 13.39
CA LYS A 20 12.02 7.05 12.72
C LYS A 20 11.09 5.84 12.87
N PHE A 21 10.47 5.69 14.04
CA PHE A 21 9.49 4.65 14.29
C PHE A 21 8.31 4.76 13.32
N TRP A 22 7.69 5.93 13.20
CA TRP A 22 6.53 6.11 12.30
C TRP A 22 6.91 5.97 10.83
N SER A 23 8.09 6.46 10.40
CA SER A 23 8.57 6.22 9.04
C SER A 23 8.78 4.73 8.76
N TRP A 24 9.37 4.00 9.70
CA TRP A 24 9.54 2.55 9.58
C TRP A 24 8.20 1.82 9.56
N MET A 25 7.25 2.19 10.43
CA MET A 25 5.90 1.62 10.44
C MET A 25 5.19 1.86 9.10
N ASN A 26 5.25 3.07 8.55
CA ASN A 26 4.67 3.38 7.24
C ASN A 26 5.27 2.48 6.15
N PHE A 27 6.60 2.31 6.14
CA PHE A 27 7.25 1.41 5.21
C PHE A 27 6.78 -0.05 5.34
N ILE A 28 6.68 -0.55 6.58
CA ILE A 28 6.20 -1.92 6.84
C ILE A 28 4.74 -2.08 6.42
N HIS A 29 3.87 -1.12 6.73
CA HIS A 29 2.47 -1.13 6.32
C HIS A 29 2.34 -1.13 4.80
N SER A 30 3.05 -0.24 4.09
CA SER A 30 3.04 -0.22 2.62
C SER A 30 3.48 -1.55 2.02
N ARG A 31 4.52 -2.18 2.58
CA ARG A 31 4.95 -3.52 2.14
C ARG A 31 3.91 -4.60 2.42
N ALA A 32 3.26 -4.55 3.58
CA ALA A 32 2.21 -5.50 3.94
C ALA A 32 1.02 -5.39 2.98
N TYR A 33 0.59 -4.16 2.64
CA TYR A 33 -0.46 -3.93 1.65
C TYR A 33 -0.08 -4.45 0.26
N ALA A 34 1.12 -4.12 -0.22
CA ALA A 34 1.60 -4.62 -1.51
C ALA A 34 1.64 -6.15 -1.54
N LYS A 35 2.06 -6.78 -0.44
CA LYS A 35 2.10 -8.25 -0.34
C LYS A 35 0.71 -8.87 -0.27
N ALA A 36 -0.23 -8.24 0.43
CA ALA A 36 -1.63 -8.68 0.46
C ALA A 36 -2.25 -8.61 -0.93
N GLN A 37 -2.05 -7.52 -1.65
CA GLN A 37 -2.50 -7.38 -3.05
C GLN A 37 -1.95 -8.51 -3.92
N GLN A 38 -0.63 -8.76 -3.85
CA GLN A 38 0.00 -9.86 -4.58
C GLN A 38 -0.66 -11.22 -4.26
N HIS A 39 -0.90 -11.52 -2.98
CA HIS A 39 -1.53 -12.78 -2.59
C HIS A 39 -2.96 -12.93 -3.10
N TYR A 40 -3.73 -11.86 -3.12
CA TYR A 40 -5.07 -11.89 -3.70
C TYR A 40 -5.02 -12.06 -5.22
N GLU A 41 -4.10 -11.40 -5.93
CA GLU A 41 -3.91 -11.58 -7.37
C GLU A 41 -3.50 -13.02 -7.70
N GLU A 42 -2.55 -13.59 -6.95
CA GLU A 42 -2.13 -14.99 -7.08
C GLU A 42 -3.30 -15.96 -6.82
N ALA A 43 -4.04 -15.76 -5.73
CA ALA A 43 -5.19 -16.59 -5.38
C ALA A 43 -6.30 -16.50 -6.44
N MET A 44 -6.58 -15.30 -6.96
CA MET A 44 -7.53 -15.10 -8.06
C MET A 44 -7.09 -15.84 -9.33
N GLY A 45 -5.80 -15.81 -9.66
CA GLY A 45 -5.26 -16.53 -10.82
C GLY A 45 -5.35 -18.06 -10.72
N ILE A 46 -5.39 -18.60 -9.50
CA ILE A 46 -5.54 -20.04 -9.24
C ILE A 46 -7.01 -20.46 -9.22
N VAL A 47 -7.86 -19.69 -8.54
CA VAL A 47 -9.24 -20.10 -8.21
C VAL A 47 -10.26 -19.65 -9.26
N LEU A 48 -10.03 -18.51 -9.91
CA LEU A 48 -11.01 -17.89 -10.79
C LEU A 48 -10.66 -18.07 -12.26
N GLN A 49 -11.69 -18.05 -13.11
CA GLN A 49 -11.47 -17.90 -14.55
C GLN A 49 -10.93 -16.48 -14.84
N PRO A 50 -10.12 -16.27 -15.90
CA PRO A 50 -9.49 -14.98 -16.17
C PRO A 50 -10.47 -13.80 -16.23
N LYS A 51 -11.66 -14.00 -16.81
CA LYS A 51 -12.71 -12.97 -16.88
C LYS A 51 -13.26 -12.57 -15.52
N GLN A 52 -13.37 -13.53 -14.59
CA GLN A 52 -13.85 -13.29 -13.23
C GLN A 52 -12.77 -12.59 -12.40
N ALA A 53 -11.51 -13.01 -12.52
CA ALA A 53 -10.38 -12.32 -11.88
C ALA A 53 -10.29 -10.85 -12.31
N ALA A 54 -10.40 -10.58 -13.63
CA ALA A 54 -10.42 -9.22 -14.15
C ALA A 54 -11.60 -8.38 -13.60
N ALA A 55 -12.79 -8.98 -13.47
CA ALA A 55 -13.95 -8.30 -12.90
C ALA A 55 -13.74 -7.94 -11.42
N VAL A 56 -13.13 -8.85 -10.63
CA VAL A 56 -12.79 -8.58 -9.22
C VAL A 56 -11.76 -7.46 -9.09
N VAL A 57 -10.70 -7.47 -9.90
CA VAL A 57 -9.68 -6.39 -9.93
C VAL A 57 -10.31 -5.05 -10.29
N SER A 58 -11.18 -5.03 -11.32
CA SER A 58 -11.90 -3.81 -11.71
C SER A 58 -12.77 -3.27 -10.57
N LYS A 59 -13.50 -4.16 -9.86
CA LYS A 59 -14.36 -3.76 -8.75
C LYS A 59 -13.54 -3.30 -7.54
N ALA A 60 -12.41 -3.93 -7.26
CA ALA A 60 -11.50 -3.50 -6.19
C ALA A 60 -10.96 -2.07 -6.45
N LYS A 61 -10.65 -1.75 -7.70
CA LYS A 61 -10.25 -0.39 -8.09
C LYS A 61 -11.40 0.62 -7.88
N GLU A 62 -12.62 0.28 -8.31
CA GLU A 62 -13.80 1.12 -8.13
C GLU A 62 -14.11 1.40 -6.65
N ILE A 63 -14.02 0.38 -5.78
CA ILE A 63 -14.21 0.54 -4.33
C ILE A 63 -13.17 1.52 -3.78
N ARG A 64 -11.90 1.31 -4.12
CA ARG A 64 -10.80 2.16 -3.65
C ARG A 64 -10.99 3.63 -4.06
N GLU A 65 -11.37 3.86 -5.31
CA GLU A 65 -11.45 5.22 -5.86
C GLU A 65 -12.76 5.92 -5.51
N THR A 66 -13.88 5.19 -5.50
CA THR A 66 -15.23 5.76 -5.37
C THR A 66 -15.75 5.73 -3.94
N TRP A 67 -15.46 4.67 -3.18
CA TRP A 67 -16.03 4.48 -1.85
C TRP A 67 -15.06 4.93 -0.76
N ASP A 68 -13.78 4.62 -0.93
CA ASP A 68 -12.74 5.00 0.03
C ASP A 68 -12.11 6.38 -0.28
N GLY A 69 -12.44 6.98 -1.44
CA GLY A 69 -11.91 8.28 -1.87
C GLY A 69 -10.39 8.28 -2.12
N MET A 70 -9.77 7.11 -2.29
CA MET A 70 -8.34 6.94 -2.54
C MET A 70 -8.08 6.84 -4.04
N ALA A 71 -8.25 7.96 -4.75
CA ALA A 71 -7.95 8.06 -6.16
C ALA A 71 -6.48 7.69 -6.44
N THR A 72 -6.23 6.98 -7.55
CA THR A 72 -4.86 6.87 -8.08
C THR A 72 -4.45 8.25 -8.54
N ILE A 73 -3.60 8.96 -7.80
CA ILE A 73 -2.96 10.17 -8.34
C ILE A 73 -1.99 9.71 -9.42
N THR A 74 -2.34 9.93 -10.69
CA THR A 74 -1.41 9.75 -11.81
C THR A 74 -0.49 10.97 -11.90
N MET A 75 0.73 10.81 -12.42
CA MET A 75 1.70 11.93 -12.52
C MET A 75 1.12 13.16 -13.24
N ASP A 76 0.18 12.96 -14.18
CA ASP A 76 -0.52 14.03 -14.89
C ASP A 76 -1.38 14.93 -13.98
N GLU A 77 -1.90 14.40 -12.86
CA GLU A 77 -2.68 15.19 -11.90
C GLU A 77 -1.78 16.02 -10.96
N THR A 78 -0.55 15.57 -10.74
CA THR A 78 0.42 16.24 -9.85
C THR A 78 1.02 17.50 -10.48
N GLU A 79 1.25 17.51 -11.81
CA GLU A 79 1.78 18.68 -12.51
C GLU A 79 0.80 19.88 -12.51
N GLY A 80 -0.51 19.62 -12.52
CA GLY A 80 -1.53 20.67 -12.46
C GLY A 80 -1.72 21.29 -11.07
N ALA A 81 -1.40 20.55 -10.00
CA ALA A 81 -1.56 21.01 -8.63
C ALA A 81 -0.40 21.90 -8.15
N GLU A 82 0.83 21.59 -8.54
CA GLU A 82 2.00 22.41 -8.18
C GLU A 82 1.92 23.80 -8.85
N LEU A 83 1.46 23.89 -10.10
CA LEU A 83 1.35 25.17 -10.83
C LEU A 83 0.39 26.18 -10.17
N LYS A 84 -0.64 25.71 -9.45
CA LYS A 84 -1.58 26.58 -8.73
C LYS A 84 -1.06 27.07 -7.38
N SER A 85 -0.08 26.39 -6.79
CA SER A 85 0.43 26.73 -5.45
C SER A 85 1.52 27.81 -5.47
N VAL A 86 2.14 28.05 -6.63
CA VAL A 86 3.21 29.06 -6.82
C VAL A 86 2.77 30.29 -7.63
N GLY A 87 1.49 30.38 -8.00
CA GLY A 87 0.94 31.43 -8.87
C GLY A 87 -0.27 32.18 -8.30
N GLY A 88 -0.22 32.58 -7.03
CA GLY A 88 -1.24 33.42 -6.38
C GLY A 88 -0.63 34.62 -5.69
#